data_AF-A0A2A9G0G9-F1
#
_entry.id   AF-A0A2A9G0G9-F1
#
_cell.length_a   1.000
_cell.length_b   1.000
_cell.length_c   1.000
_cell.angle_alpha   90.00
_cell.angle_beta   90.00
_cell.angle_gamma   90.00
#
_symmetry.space_group_name_H-M   'P 1'
#
loop_
_entity.id
_entity.type
_entity.pdbx_description
1 polymer ?
#
loop_
_entity_poly.entity_id
_entity_poly.type
_entity_poly.pdbx_seq_one_letter_code
_entity_poly.pdbx_strand_id
1 'polypeptide(L)'
;MYEFFQYITNMGETILNYFSNAGSYFDAAFVWLQAWWIKMKFMVMIEFLRISYLVATTLLDEIGFSSLFSDLFNLLPSELRYWGILFKVPDGMAIYANCATTALVMRMSR
;
A
#
# COMPACT_ATOMS: atom_id res chain seq x y z
N MET A 1 10.49 2.65 62.67
CA MET A 1 11.54 3.58 62.18
C MET A 1 12.26 3.02 60.94
N TYR A 2 12.61 1.73 60.92
CA TYR A 2 13.26 1.06 59.77
C TYR A 2 12.40 1.06 58.48
N GLU A 3 11.10 0.83 58.59
CA GLU A 3 10.17 0.86 57.44
C GLU A 3 10.04 2.24 56.78
N PHE A 4 10.15 3.32 57.58
CA PHE A 4 10.09 4.69 57.06
C PHE A 4 11.34 5.02 56.24
N PHE A 5 12.52 4.58 56.70
CA PHE A 5 13.76 4.74 55.93
C PHE A 5 13.75 3.87 54.66
N GLN A 6 13.24 2.64 54.71
CA GLN A 6 13.07 1.82 53.50
C GLN A 6 12.06 2.42 52.50
N TYR A 7 10.98 3.02 52.98
CA TYR A 7 10.02 3.72 52.12
C TYR A 7 10.69 4.91 51.40
N ILE A 8 11.48 5.72 52.12
CA ILE A 8 12.23 6.83 51.52
C ILE A 8 13.29 6.33 50.53
N THR A 9 13.99 5.24 50.85
CA THR A 9 14.98 4.63 49.92
C THR A 9 14.30 4.11 48.65
N ASN A 10 13.18 3.38 48.77
CA ASN A 10 12.43 2.88 47.62
C ASN A 10 11.85 4.00 46.76
N MET A 11 11.38 5.10 47.39
CA MET A 11 10.96 6.29 46.66
C MET A 11 12.13 6.97 45.94
N GLY A 12 13.28 7.11 46.61
CA GLY A 12 14.50 7.67 46.01
C GLY A 12 15.03 6.84 44.83
N GLU A 13 15.02 5.51 44.96
CA GLU A 13 15.38 4.59 43.88
C GLU A 13 14.40 4.62 42.71
N THR A 14 13.10 4.77 42.98
CA THR A 14 12.07 4.90 41.93
C THR A 14 12.28 6.20 41.15
N ILE A 15 12.55 7.31 41.85
CA ILE A 15 12.82 8.61 41.23
C ILE A 15 14.11 8.56 40.40
N LEU A 16 15.19 7.99 40.96
CA LEU A 16 16.46 7.81 40.24
C LEU A 16 16.31 6.91 39.01
N ASN A 17 15.56 5.81 39.10
CA ASN A 17 15.27 4.96 37.96
C ASN A 17 14.43 5.67 36.89
N TYR A 18 13.49 6.54 37.29
CA TYR A 18 12.69 7.31 36.35
C TYR A 18 13.54 8.31 35.56
N PHE A 19 14.47 9.00 36.23
CA PHE A 19 15.41 9.92 35.57
C PHE A 19 16.49 9.20 34.77
N SER A 20 16.96 8.04 35.22
CA SER A 20 17.88 7.16 34.49
C SER A 20 17.28 6.64 33.19
N ASN A 21 16.00 6.27 33.21
CA ASN A 21 15.30 5.71 32.05
C ASN A 21 14.54 6.77 31.21
N ALA A 22 14.60 8.04 31.61
CA ALA A 22 13.97 9.15 30.88
C ALA A 22 14.41 9.21 29.41
N GLY A 23 15.69 8.89 29.13
CA GLY A 23 16.22 8.76 27.78
C GLY A 23 15.56 7.63 26.98
N SER A 24 15.37 6.45 27.59
CA SER A 24 14.76 5.31 26.88
C SER A 24 13.28 5.53 26.56
N TYR A 25 12.55 6.27 27.40
CA TYR A 25 11.16 6.64 27.11
C TYR A 25 11.06 7.62 25.92
N PHE A 26 12.04 8.51 25.77
CA PHE A 26 12.12 9.41 24.64
C PHE A 26 12.43 8.66 23.34
N ASP A 27 13.36 7.71 23.38
CA ASP A 27 13.65 6.83 22.23
C ASP A 27 12.41 6.03 21.80
N ALA A 28 11.67 5.47 22.76
CA ALA A 28 10.42 4.76 22.47
C ALA A 28 9.35 5.67 21.84
N ALA A 29 9.25 6.93 22.28
CA ALA A 29 8.34 7.91 21.70
C ALA A 29 8.74 8.29 20.26
N PHE A 30 10.04 8.42 19.98
CA PHE A 30 10.55 8.65 18.63
C PHE A 30 10.28 7.47 17.70
N VAL A 31 10.49 6.24 18.17
CA VAL A 31 10.15 5.02 17.42
C VAL A 31 8.66 4.97 17.10
N TRP A 32 7.80 5.31 18.06
CA TRP A 32 6.35 5.37 17.84
C TRP A 32 5.97 6.43 16.79
N LEU A 33 6.54 7.64 16.88
CA LEU A 33 6.29 8.71 15.92
C LEU A 33 6.76 8.32 14.52
N GLN A 34 7.95 7.72 14.41
CA GLN A 34 8.50 7.26 13.14
C GLN A 34 7.67 6.12 12.54
N ALA A 35 7.19 5.17 13.34
CA ALA A 35 6.28 4.13 12.89
C ALA A 35 4.96 4.72 12.36
N TRP A 36 4.42 5.74 13.04
CA TRP A 36 3.23 6.45 12.57
C TRP A 36 3.49 7.19 11.25
N TRP A 37 4.65 7.84 11.12
CA TRP A 37 5.05 8.52 9.89
C TRP A 37 5.13 7.55 8.70
N ILE A 38 5.70 6.36 8.90
CA ILE A 38 5.77 5.32 7.86
C ILE A 38 4.38 4.88 7.45
N LYS A 39 3.45 4.69 8.39
CA LYS A 39 2.04 4.36 8.08
C LYS A 39 1.39 5.43 7.20
N MET A 40 1.61 6.70 7.50
CA MET A 40 1.09 7.81 6.70
C MET A 40 1.68 7.81 5.28
N LYS A 41 3.00 7.63 5.13
CA LYS A 41 3.62 7.51 3.80
C LYS A 41 3.06 6.34 3.01
N PHE A 42 2.78 5.23 3.67
CA PHE A 42 2.20 4.04 3.04
C PHE A 42 0.79 4.31 2.52
N MET A 43 -0.06 5.00 3.30
CA MET A 43 -1.40 5.42 2.84
C MET A 43 -1.33 6.31 1.61
N VAL A 44 -0.41 7.29 1.59
CA VAL A 44 -0.23 8.16 0.42
C VAL A 44 0.16 7.37 -0.83
N MET A 45 1.05 6.38 -0.69
CA MET A 45 1.41 5.51 -1.81
C MET A 45 0.23 4.66 -2.32
N ILE A 46 -0.64 4.18 -1.43
CA ILE A 46 -1.84 3.43 -1.82
C ILE A 46 -2.80 4.32 -2.62
N GLU A 47 -3.07 5.53 -2.15
CA GLU A 47 -3.95 6.46 -2.86
C GLU A 47 -3.35 6.89 -4.21
N PHE A 48 -2.04 7.11 -4.27
CA PHE A 48 -1.35 7.36 -5.53
C PHE A 48 -1.49 6.20 -6.52
N LEU A 49 -1.41 4.96 -6.02
CA LEU A 49 -1.63 3.76 -6.83
C LEU A 49 -3.06 3.67 -7.35
N ARG A 50 -4.05 4.01 -6.52
CA ARG A 50 -5.46 4.08 -6.91
C ARG A 50 -5.70 5.12 -8.01
N ILE A 51 -5.13 6.32 -7.86
CA ILE A 51 -5.27 7.38 -8.87
C ILE A 51 -4.59 6.96 -10.18
N SER A 52 -3.39 6.38 -10.10
CA SER A 52 -2.68 5.87 -11.28
C SER A 52 -3.48 4.79 -12.01
N TYR A 53 -4.19 3.93 -11.28
CA TYR A 53 -5.09 2.93 -11.86
C TYR A 53 -6.26 3.57 -12.60
N LEU A 54 -6.92 4.57 -11.99
CA LEU A 54 -8.02 5.29 -12.62
C LEU A 54 -7.57 5.98 -13.92
N VAL A 55 -6.42 6.67 -13.88
CA VAL A 55 -5.83 7.32 -15.06
C VAL A 55 -5.48 6.29 -16.15
N ALA A 56 -4.96 5.13 -15.77
CA ALA A 56 -4.66 4.06 -16.72
C ALA A 56 -5.91 3.50 -17.39
N THR A 57 -7.00 3.30 -16.63
CA THR A 57 -8.27 2.85 -17.21
C THR A 57 -8.86 3.88 -18.17
N THR A 58 -8.82 5.17 -17.83
CA THR A 58 -9.31 6.24 -18.72
C THR A 58 -8.48 6.32 -20.01
N LEU A 59 -7.15 6.18 -19.92
CA LEU A 59 -6.26 6.18 -21.09
C LEU A 59 -6.52 4.98 -22.01
N LEU A 60 -6.75 3.79 -21.45
CA LEU A 60 -7.05 2.60 -22.23
C LEU A 60 -8.42 2.69 -22.92
N ASP A 61 -9.40 3.30 -22.26
CA ASP A 61 -10.71 3.59 -22.84
C ASP A 61 -10.60 4.63 -23.97
N GLU A 62 -9.79 5.68 -23.81
CA GLU A 62 -9.54 6.69 -24.85
C GLU A 62 -8.84 6.11 -26.09
N ILE A 63 -7.91 5.17 -25.90
CA ILE A 63 -7.24 4.45 -26.99
C ILE A 63 -8.21 3.47 -27.69
N GLY A 64 -9.34 3.13 -27.07
CA GLY A 64 -10.27 2.13 -27.59
C GLY A 64 -9.71 0.71 -27.46
N PHE A 65 -8.91 0.42 -26.44
CA PHE A 65 -8.30 -0.90 -26.27
C PHE A 65 -9.38 -2.01 -26.15
N SER A 66 -10.49 -1.71 -25.50
CA SER A 66 -11.61 -2.65 -25.34
C SER A 66 -12.28 -2.99 -26.66
N SER A 67 -12.52 -2.00 -27.53
CA SER A 67 -13.10 -2.24 -28.87
C SER A 67 -12.12 -2.99 -29.77
N LEU A 68 -10.85 -2.59 -29.80
CA LEU A 68 -9.80 -3.27 -30.56
C LEU A 68 -9.63 -4.73 -30.13
N PHE A 69 -9.63 -4.99 -28.83
CA PHE A 69 -9.51 -6.34 -28.31
C PHE A 69 -10.75 -7.20 -28.66
N SER A 70 -11.95 -6.64 -28.54
CA SER A 70 -13.19 -7.31 -28.93
C SER A 70 -13.22 -7.64 -30.42
N ASP A 71 -12.79 -6.71 -31.29
CA ASP A 71 -12.77 -6.91 -32.74
C ASP A 71 -11.76 -8.00 -33.14
N LEU A 72 -10.57 -7.99 -32.54
CA LEU A 72 -9.57 -9.05 -32.73
C LEU A 72 -10.07 -10.40 -32.20
N PHE A 73 -10.76 -10.41 -31.06
CA PHE A 73 -11.29 -11.62 -30.46
C PHE A 73 -12.46 -12.20 -31.26
N ASN A 74 -13.27 -11.35 -31.88
CA ASN A 74 -14.35 -11.76 -32.79
C ASN A 74 -13.84 -12.30 -34.12
N LEU A 75 -12.61 -11.96 -34.50
CA LEU A 75 -11.91 -12.49 -35.67
C LEU A 75 -11.39 -13.91 -35.47
N LEU A 76 -11.35 -14.43 -34.24
CA LEU A 76 -10.96 -15.82 -33.99
C LEU A 76 -11.98 -16.82 -34.53
N PRO A 77 -11.52 -18.01 -34.96
CA PRO A 77 -12.39 -19.14 -35.26
C PRO A 77 -13.35 -19.45 -34.11
N SER A 78 -14.59 -19.82 -34.45
CA SER A 78 -15.71 -20.02 -33.50
C SER A 78 -15.36 -20.96 -32.34
N GLU A 79 -14.57 -22.00 -32.59
CA GLU A 79 -14.13 -22.98 -31.60
C GLU A 79 -13.19 -22.36 -30.55
N LEU A 80 -12.17 -21.62 -31.00
CA LEU A 80 -11.24 -20.92 -30.10
C LEU A 80 -11.92 -19.80 -29.32
N ARG A 81 -12.88 -19.10 -29.95
CA ARG A 81 -13.66 -18.06 -29.28
C ARG A 81 -14.51 -18.64 -28.16
N TYR A 82 -15.15 -19.79 -28.37
CA TYR A 82 -15.92 -20.49 -27.34
C TYR A 82 -15.06 -20.85 -26.13
N TRP A 83 -13.89 -21.47 -26.36
CA TRP A 83 -12.95 -21.80 -25.28
C TRP A 83 -12.40 -20.54 -24.58
N GLY A 84 -12.09 -19.50 -25.33
CA GLY A 84 -11.60 -18.23 -24.78
C GLY A 84 -12.63 -17.52 -23.88
N ILE A 85 -13.92 -17.59 -24.23
CA ILE A 85 -15.01 -17.08 -23.38
C ILE A 85 -15.17 -17.95 -22.14
N LEU A 86 -15.12 -19.28 -22.29
CA LEU A 86 -15.24 -20.22 -21.17
C LEU A 86 -14.14 -20.01 -20.12
N PHE A 87 -12.90 -19.74 -20.56
CA PHE A 87 -11.76 -19.47 -19.70
C PHE A 87 -11.61 -18.00 -19.28
N LYS A 88 -12.55 -17.12 -19.67
CA LYS A 88 -12.50 -15.67 -19.39
C LYS A 88 -11.18 -15.02 -19.80
N VAL A 89 -10.61 -15.46 -20.92
CA VAL A 89 -9.37 -14.90 -21.50
C VAL A 89 -9.49 -13.39 -21.77
N PRO A 90 -10.63 -12.86 -22.27
CA PRO A 90 -10.79 -11.42 -22.48
C PRO A 90 -10.68 -10.60 -21.19
N ASP A 91 -11.40 -11.03 -20.14
CA ASP A 91 -11.40 -10.36 -18.84
C ASP A 91 -10.01 -10.39 -18.20
N GLY A 92 -9.31 -11.53 -18.31
CA GLY A 92 -7.95 -11.68 -17.82
C GLY A 92 -6.97 -10.74 -18.52
N MET A 93 -7.01 -10.67 -19.85
CA MET A 93 -6.15 -9.78 -20.64
C MET A 93 -6.40 -8.30 -20.33
N ALA A 94 -7.66 -7.91 -20.12
CA ALA A 94 -8.00 -6.54 -19.72
C ALA A 94 -7.36 -6.16 -18.38
N ILE A 95 -7.37 -7.07 -17.40
CA ILE A 95 -6.73 -6.84 -16.09
C ILE A 95 -5.21 -6.66 -16.25
N TYR A 96 -4.55 -7.52 -17.05
CA TYR A 96 -3.11 -7.38 -17.29
C TYR A 96 -2.74 -6.09 -18.00
N ALA A 97 -3.53 -5.67 -19.00
CA ALA A 97 -3.34 -4.40 -19.69
C ALA A 97 -3.52 -3.22 -18.72
N ASN A 98 -4.57 -3.23 -17.89
CA ASN A 98 -4.80 -2.20 -16.88
C ASN A 98 -3.63 -2.10 -15.89
N CYS A 99 -3.11 -3.23 -15.40
CA CYS A 99 -1.95 -3.25 -14.51
C CYS A 99 -0.66 -2.74 -15.19
N ALA A 100 -0.41 -3.13 -16.45
CA ALA A 100 0.74 -2.68 -17.21
C ALA A 100 0.71 -1.16 -17.46
N THR A 101 -0.46 -0.63 -17.86
CA THR A 101 -0.65 0.81 -18.08
C THR A 101 -0.58 1.57 -16.76
N THR A 102 -1.10 1.03 -15.66
CA THR A 102 -0.97 1.62 -14.32
C THR A 102 0.51 1.75 -13.92
N ALA A 103 1.31 0.71 -14.14
CA ALA A 103 2.74 0.74 -13.85
C ALA A 103 3.49 1.76 -14.73
N LEU A 104 3.07 1.92 -15.99
CA LEU A 104 3.61 2.92 -16.92
C LEU A 104 3.25 4.34 -16.48
N VAL A 105 1.99 4.60 -16.10
CA VAL A 105 1.54 5.90 -15.55
C VAL A 105 2.31 6.25 -14.28
N MET A 106 2.51 5.29 -13.37
CA MET A 106 3.33 5.52 -12.16
C MET A 106 4.78 5.88 -12.47
N ARG A 107 5.36 5.30 -13.53
CA ARG A 107 6.72 5.65 -13.98
C ARG A 107 6.79 7.03 -14.61
N MET A 108 5.74 7.45 -15.33
CA MET A 108 5.68 8.78 -15.94
C MET A 108 5.36 9.89 -14.92
N SER A 109 4.68 9.55 -13.83
CA SER A 109 4.30 10.50 -12.77
C SER A 109 5.35 10.63 -11.64
N ARG A 110 6.44 9.88 -11.70
CA ARG A 110 7.60 10.01 -10.81
C ARG A 110 8.60 11.00 -11.37
#